data_AF-A0A5E4YDE2-F1
#
_entry.id   AF-A0A5E4YDE2-F1
#
_cell.length_a   1.000
_cell.length_b   1.000
_cell.length_c   1.000
_cell.angle_alpha   90.00
_cell.angle_beta   90.00
_cell.angle_gamma   90.00
#
_symmetry.space_group_name_H-M   'P 1'
#
loop_
_entity.id
_entity.type
_entity.pdbx_description
1 polymer ?
#
loop_
_entity_poly.entity_id
_entity_poly.type
_entity_poly.pdbx_seq_one_letter_code
_entity_poly.pdbx_strand_id
1 'polypeptide(L)'
;MGVPPQGAPVPSNSEPLSASTIEHFQRSAIRCELVPVKKYFFEALMELVGTTGECPKPCLASNAQLRRALVEVLALHPEGDTISVDAMLKDSAPSLLLDDPSYSPGTLKALRYDMGVNALKQGLFSMSGEAPAEEDFLFFGESEMMFLKDGNQYRNEVARRHSTVIGFHYTAAGMPGYTLQPGMLRRHSSSLGRIEDFVDHLAACQQRRDAPTEGRSPSAPPSSQCTLT
;
A
#
# COMPACT_ATOMS: atom_id res chain seq x y z
N MET A 1 68.75 5.28 -28.15
CA MET A 1 67.27 5.23 -28.20
C MET A 1 66.89 4.38 -29.40
N GLY A 2 66.22 3.24 -29.38
CA GLY A 2 65.57 2.39 -28.38
C GLY A 2 64.76 1.40 -29.22
N VAL A 3 64.89 0.08 -29.00
CA VAL A 3 63.99 -0.93 -29.59
C VAL A 3 62.78 -1.07 -28.64
N PRO A 4 61.55 -1.30 -29.12
CA PRO A 4 61.14 -2.69 -29.31
C PRO A 4 60.32 -2.98 -30.59
N PRO A 5 60.21 -4.25 -30.97
CA PRO A 5 59.42 -4.73 -32.10
C PRO A 5 58.10 -5.40 -31.66
N GLN A 6 57.32 -5.84 -32.66
CA GLN A 6 56.24 -6.85 -32.63
C GLN A 6 54.86 -6.44 -32.08
N GLY A 7 53.90 -6.33 -33.00
CA GLY A 7 52.51 -6.72 -32.71
C GLY A 7 52.37 -8.22 -32.98
N ALA A 8 52.28 -9.02 -31.92
CA ALA A 8 51.93 -10.43 -32.02
C ALA A 8 50.44 -10.57 -32.41
N PRO A 9 50.05 -11.55 -33.24
CA PRO A 9 48.65 -11.86 -33.47
C PRO A 9 48.08 -12.52 -32.20
N VAL A 10 46.96 -12.00 -31.70
CA VAL A 10 46.22 -12.61 -30.58
C VAL A 10 45.65 -13.94 -31.07
N PRO A 11 45.97 -15.09 -30.45
CA PRO A 11 45.36 -16.36 -30.82
C PRO A 11 43.90 -16.37 -30.33
N SER A 12 42.96 -16.40 -31.28
CA SER A 12 41.54 -16.63 -31.00
C SER A 12 41.32 -18.12 -30.75
N ASN A 13 41.68 -18.58 -29.55
CA ASN A 13 41.30 -19.89 -29.04
C ASN A 13 40.11 -19.71 -28.09
N SER A 14 38.94 -19.43 -28.66
CA SER A 14 37.68 -19.51 -27.92
C SER A 14 37.04 -20.85 -28.28
N GLU A 15 37.35 -21.91 -27.54
CA GLU A 15 36.55 -23.13 -27.64
C GLU A 15 35.11 -22.81 -27.21
N PRO A 16 34.09 -23.25 -27.96
CA PRO A 16 32.71 -23.04 -27.56
C PRO A 16 32.45 -23.74 -26.22
N LEU A 17 31.83 -23.01 -25.30
CA LEU A 17 31.46 -23.53 -23.98
C LEU A 17 30.69 -24.84 -24.14
N SER A 18 31.11 -25.87 -23.40
CA SER A 18 30.46 -27.18 -23.47
C SER A 18 28.99 -27.08 -23.06
N ALA A 19 28.14 -27.92 -23.65
CA ALA A 19 26.70 -27.93 -23.35
C ALA A 19 26.43 -28.09 -21.84
N SER A 20 27.24 -28.86 -21.13
CA SER A 20 27.15 -29.04 -19.67
C SER A 20 27.47 -27.75 -18.90
N THR A 21 28.35 -26.90 -19.42
CA THR A 21 28.68 -25.59 -18.81
C THR A 21 27.52 -24.62 -19.02
N ILE A 22 26.93 -24.59 -20.22
CA ILE A 22 25.74 -23.78 -20.52
C ILE A 22 24.56 -24.22 -19.64
N GLU A 23 24.34 -25.53 -19.48
CA GLU A 23 23.28 -26.09 -18.64
C GLU A 23 23.49 -25.75 -17.14
N HIS A 24 24.74 -25.76 -16.66
CA HIS A 24 25.08 -25.37 -15.29
C HIS A 24 24.79 -23.88 -15.02
N PHE A 25 25.10 -23.00 -15.98
CA PHE A 25 24.75 -21.58 -15.88
C PHE A 25 23.24 -21.34 -16.02
N GLN A 26 22.53 -22.11 -16.85
CA GLN A 26 21.07 -22.03 -16.96
C GLN A 26 20.36 -22.53 -15.69
N ARG A 27 20.87 -23.56 -15.02
CA ARG A 27 20.35 -24.02 -13.71
C ARG A 27 20.63 -23.02 -12.58
N SER A 28 21.69 -22.24 -12.72
CA SER A 28 22.07 -21.19 -11.76
C SER A 28 21.47 -19.81 -12.09
N ALA A 29 20.78 -19.68 -13.23
CA ALA A 29 20.12 -18.45 -13.62
C ALA A 29 18.84 -18.28 -12.80
N ILE A 30 18.90 -17.43 -11.78
CA ILE A 30 17.71 -16.89 -11.13
C ILE A 30 16.91 -16.17 -12.23
N ARG A 31 15.77 -16.72 -12.62
CA ARG A 31 14.84 -16.03 -13.52
C ARG A 31 14.19 -14.91 -12.71
N CYS A 32 14.63 -13.68 -12.93
CA CYS A 32 13.88 -12.51 -12.49
C CYS A 32 12.58 -12.47 -13.31
N GLU A 33 11.46 -12.83 -12.70
CA GLU A 33 10.15 -12.62 -13.29
C GLU A 33 9.73 -11.17 -13.07
N LEU A 34 9.20 -10.53 -14.12
CA LEU A 34 8.65 -9.19 -14.01
C LEU A 34 7.43 -9.25 -13.08
N VAL A 35 7.41 -8.41 -12.04
CA VAL A 35 6.25 -8.28 -11.16
C VAL A 35 5.09 -7.70 -11.98
N PRO A 36 3.87 -8.25 -11.95
CA PRO A 36 2.75 -7.65 -12.67
C PRO A 36 2.52 -6.19 -12.22
N VAL A 37 2.33 -5.26 -13.16
CA VAL A 37 2.23 -3.82 -12.86
C VAL A 37 1.16 -3.48 -11.82
N LYS A 38 0.02 -4.20 -11.83
CA LYS A 38 -1.03 -4.05 -10.83
C LYS A 38 -0.57 -4.44 -9.42
N LYS A 39 0.23 -5.50 -9.29
CA LYS A 39 0.81 -5.92 -8.01
C LYS A 39 1.84 -4.87 -7.54
N TYR A 40 2.70 -4.43 -8.45
CA TYR A 40 3.68 -3.38 -8.18
C TYR A 40 3.02 -2.09 -7.67
N PHE A 41 1.92 -1.66 -8.30
CA PHE A 41 1.12 -0.51 -7.85
C PHE A 41 0.67 -0.66 -6.39
N PHE A 42 0.10 -1.80 -6.01
CA PHE A 42 -0.40 -2.00 -4.65
C PHE A 42 0.73 -2.09 -3.63
N GLU A 43 1.85 -2.73 -3.98
CA GLU A 43 3.02 -2.78 -3.10
C GLU A 43 3.61 -1.38 -2.90
N ALA A 44 3.73 -0.58 -3.95
CA ALA A 44 4.14 0.83 -3.86
C ALA A 44 3.17 1.67 -3.02
N LEU A 45 1.86 1.51 -3.22
CA LEU A 45 0.84 2.21 -2.42
C LEU A 45 0.98 1.84 -0.95
N MET A 46 1.11 0.55 -0.63
CA MET A 46 1.25 0.08 0.74
C MET A 46 2.55 0.55 1.39
N GLU A 47 3.64 0.66 0.63
CA GLU A 47 4.91 1.21 1.14
C GLU A 47 4.78 2.71 1.44
N LEU A 48 4.10 3.47 0.60
CA LEU A 48 3.92 4.92 0.77
C LEU A 48 2.95 5.29 1.90
N VAL A 49 1.94 4.45 2.16
CA VAL A 49 0.95 4.69 3.25
C VAL A 49 1.28 3.92 4.53
N GLY A 50 2.02 2.83 4.41
CA GLY A 50 2.35 1.93 5.51
C GLY A 50 3.31 2.61 6.48
N THR A 51 3.09 2.39 7.78
CA THR A 51 3.93 2.99 8.81
C THR A 51 4.69 1.92 9.57
N THR A 52 5.96 2.18 9.86
CA THR A 52 6.81 1.31 10.68
C THR A 52 6.54 1.45 12.19
N GLY A 53 5.67 2.36 12.60
CA GLY A 53 5.30 2.63 14.00
C GLY A 53 3.82 2.45 14.30
N GLU A 54 3.49 2.33 15.60
CA GLU A 54 2.13 2.10 16.11
C GLU A 54 1.15 3.24 15.85
N CYS A 55 1.62 4.46 15.60
CA CYS A 55 0.75 5.59 15.27
C CYS A 55 1.30 6.31 14.05
N PRO A 56 0.48 6.51 13.00
CA PRO A 56 0.97 7.04 11.76
C PRO A 56 1.40 8.49 11.93
N LYS A 57 2.52 8.83 11.31
CA LYS A 57 2.89 10.21 11.00
C LYS A 57 2.74 10.37 9.50
N PRO A 58 1.88 11.29 9.00
CA PRO A 58 1.78 11.52 7.57
C PRO A 58 3.14 11.98 7.07
N CYS A 59 3.79 11.16 6.24
CA CYS A 59 5.00 11.56 5.53
C CYS A 59 4.65 12.52 4.37
N LEU A 60 3.43 12.35 3.84
CA LEU A 60 2.85 13.16 2.78
C LEU A 60 1.70 14.00 3.33
N ALA A 61 1.62 15.25 2.90
CA ALA A 61 0.68 16.22 3.47
C ALA A 61 -0.74 16.10 2.88
N SER A 62 -0.91 15.42 1.74
CA SER A 62 -2.23 15.24 1.11
C SER A 62 -2.30 14.01 0.20
N ASN A 63 -3.53 13.58 -0.11
CA ASN A 63 -3.78 12.50 -1.06
C ASN A 63 -3.27 12.84 -2.48
N ALA A 64 -3.34 14.08 -2.94
CA ALA A 64 -2.72 14.52 -4.19
C ALA A 64 -1.20 14.29 -4.22
N GLN A 65 -0.49 14.52 -3.10
CA GLN A 65 0.95 14.25 -3.03
C GLN A 65 1.22 12.74 -3.10
N LEU A 66 0.42 11.93 -2.42
CA LEU A 66 0.48 10.46 -2.52
C LEU A 66 0.27 9.98 -3.96
N ARG A 67 -0.72 10.52 -4.67
CA ARG A 67 -0.98 10.18 -6.08
C ARG A 67 0.18 10.55 -6.99
N ARG A 68 0.83 11.70 -6.78
CA ARG A 68 2.03 12.07 -7.54
C ARG A 68 3.21 11.15 -7.25
N ALA A 69 3.47 10.85 -5.97
CA ALA A 69 4.52 9.90 -5.59
C ALA A 69 4.27 8.51 -6.21
N LEU A 70 3.02 8.06 -6.27
CA LEU A 70 2.65 6.82 -6.95
C LEU A 70 2.94 6.86 -8.45
N VAL A 71 2.69 7.98 -9.13
CA VAL A 71 3.05 8.13 -10.56
C VAL A 71 4.56 8.03 -10.74
N GLU A 72 5.33 8.71 -9.89
CA GLU A 72 6.80 8.67 -9.94
C GLU A 72 7.35 7.26 -9.70
N VAL A 73 6.82 6.54 -8.71
CA VAL A 73 7.21 5.15 -8.45
C VAL A 73 6.77 4.23 -9.59
N LEU A 74 5.55 4.39 -10.14
CA LEU A 74 5.09 3.59 -11.26
C LEU A 74 5.97 3.73 -12.51
N ALA A 75 6.55 4.91 -12.76
CA ALA A 75 7.45 5.14 -13.87
C ALA A 75 8.72 4.26 -13.83
N LEU A 76 9.04 3.66 -12.68
CA LEU A 76 10.15 2.70 -12.53
C LEU A 76 9.79 1.30 -13.07
N HIS A 77 8.50 1.03 -13.29
CA HIS A 77 8.03 -0.23 -13.86
C HIS A 77 8.00 -0.15 -15.40
N PRO A 78 8.46 -1.16 -16.15
CA PRO A 78 8.45 -1.16 -17.62
C PRO A 78 7.07 -0.93 -18.26
N GLU A 79 6.02 -1.34 -17.56
CA GLU A 79 4.61 -1.15 -17.97
C GLU A 79 3.91 -0.01 -17.22
N GLY A 80 4.64 0.79 -16.44
CA GLY A 80 4.08 1.83 -15.56
C GLY A 80 3.21 2.84 -16.29
N ASP A 81 3.67 3.31 -17.45
CA ASP A 81 2.97 4.30 -18.28
C ASP A 81 1.64 3.78 -18.86
N THR A 82 1.39 2.46 -18.80
CA THR A 82 0.13 1.86 -19.26
C THR A 82 -0.98 1.93 -18.21
N ILE A 83 -0.65 2.32 -16.97
CA ILE A 83 -1.57 2.32 -15.83
C ILE A 83 -1.90 3.76 -15.41
N SER A 84 -3.19 4.07 -15.34
CA SER A 84 -3.66 5.31 -14.71
C SER A 84 -3.80 5.10 -13.20
N VAL A 85 -3.06 5.89 -12.42
CA VAL A 85 -3.16 5.91 -10.94
C VAL A 85 -4.60 6.19 -10.50
N ASP A 86 -5.23 7.21 -11.05
CA ASP A 86 -6.60 7.57 -10.67
C ASP A 86 -7.60 6.46 -11.00
N ALA A 87 -7.45 5.78 -12.14
CA ALA A 87 -8.30 4.65 -12.51
C ALA A 87 -8.11 3.46 -11.55
N MET A 88 -6.87 3.15 -11.19
CA MET A 88 -6.57 2.10 -10.20
C MET A 88 -7.17 2.42 -8.84
N LEU A 89 -7.00 3.66 -8.37
CA LEU A 89 -7.51 4.11 -7.07
C LEU A 89 -9.04 4.15 -7.03
N LYS A 90 -9.70 4.55 -8.11
CA LYS A 90 -11.16 4.49 -8.22
C LYS A 90 -11.69 3.08 -7.92
N ASP A 91 -10.91 2.05 -8.22
CA ASP A 91 -11.27 0.66 -8.01
C ASP A 91 -10.87 0.05 -6.68
N SER A 92 -9.83 0.57 -6.02
CA SER A 92 -9.28 -0.02 -4.81
C SER A 92 -9.38 0.83 -3.55
N ALA A 93 -9.18 2.15 -3.67
CA ALA A 93 -9.08 3.09 -2.56
C ALA A 93 -9.58 4.48 -3.00
N PRO A 94 -10.88 4.62 -3.32
CA PRO A 94 -11.43 5.83 -3.95
C PRO A 94 -11.35 7.07 -3.06
N SER A 95 -11.24 6.95 -1.73
CA SER A 95 -11.00 8.08 -0.82
C SER A 95 -9.71 8.84 -1.17
N LEU A 96 -8.72 8.18 -1.77
CA LEU A 96 -7.47 8.80 -2.20
C LEU A 96 -7.62 9.78 -3.37
N LEU A 97 -8.79 9.82 -4.01
CA LEU A 97 -9.13 10.82 -5.02
C LEU A 97 -9.63 12.13 -4.40
N LEU A 98 -9.87 12.14 -3.08
CA LEU A 98 -10.35 13.30 -2.33
C LEU A 98 -9.20 13.89 -1.53
N ASP A 99 -8.89 15.17 -1.75
CA ASP A 99 -7.74 15.84 -1.13
C ASP A 99 -8.01 16.43 0.26
N ASP A 100 -9.18 16.17 0.84
CA ASP A 100 -9.53 16.59 2.19
C ASP A 100 -8.85 15.67 3.23
N PRO A 101 -8.20 16.20 4.29
CA PRO A 101 -7.49 15.41 5.30
C PRO A 101 -8.34 14.35 5.99
N SER A 102 -9.66 14.54 6.08
CA SER A 102 -10.58 13.54 6.63
C SER A 102 -10.62 12.26 5.79
N TYR A 103 -10.22 12.31 4.51
CA TYR A 103 -10.07 11.17 3.61
C TYR A 103 -8.66 10.59 3.53
N SER A 104 -7.76 11.01 4.43
CA SER A 104 -6.42 10.41 4.53
C SER A 104 -6.51 8.91 4.82
N PRO A 105 -5.57 8.09 4.33
CA PRO A 105 -5.46 6.68 4.70
C PRO A 105 -5.47 6.47 6.20
N GLY A 106 -6.15 5.41 6.64
CA GLY A 106 -6.27 5.09 8.07
C GLY A 106 -7.20 5.98 8.90
N THR A 107 -7.93 6.93 8.30
CA THR A 107 -9.01 7.63 9.03
C THR A 107 -10.32 6.85 8.99
N LEU A 108 -11.20 7.12 9.96
CA LEU A 108 -12.53 6.52 10.00
C LEU A 108 -13.42 6.95 8.82
N LYS A 109 -13.33 8.22 8.40
CA LYS A 109 -14.13 8.73 7.27
C LYS A 109 -13.67 8.11 5.94
N ALA A 110 -12.36 7.94 5.74
CA ALA A 110 -11.83 7.26 4.56
C ALA A 110 -12.27 5.79 4.51
N LEU A 111 -12.12 5.07 5.63
CA LEU A 111 -12.59 3.67 5.75
C LEU A 111 -14.08 3.55 5.41
N ARG A 112 -14.90 4.42 6.00
CA ARG A 112 -16.35 4.45 5.76
C ARG A 112 -16.64 4.66 4.28
N TYR A 113 -16.03 5.66 3.66
CA TYR A 113 -16.24 5.98 2.26
C TYR A 113 -15.86 4.81 1.34
N ASP A 114 -14.67 4.25 1.52
CA ASP A 114 -14.19 3.14 0.70
C ASP A 114 -15.02 1.87 0.89
N MET A 115 -15.47 1.59 2.12
CA MET A 115 -16.41 0.49 2.39
C MET A 115 -17.74 0.70 1.67
N GLY A 116 -18.28 1.93 1.67
CA GLY A 116 -19.53 2.24 0.98
C GLY A 116 -19.44 2.10 -0.53
N VAL A 117 -18.35 2.60 -1.13
CA VAL A 117 -18.09 2.42 -2.57
C VAL A 117 -17.96 0.93 -2.90
N ASN A 118 -17.21 0.17 -2.08
CA ASN A 118 -17.05 -1.27 -2.28
C ASN A 118 -18.37 -2.03 -2.12
N ALA A 119 -19.20 -1.66 -1.15
CA ALA A 119 -20.51 -2.28 -0.91
C ALA A 119 -21.46 -2.08 -2.10
N LEU A 120 -21.49 -0.89 -2.67
CA LEU A 120 -22.26 -0.60 -3.88
C LEU A 120 -21.75 -1.41 -5.08
N LYS A 121 -20.42 -1.49 -5.28
CA LYS A 121 -19.81 -2.31 -6.35
C LYS A 121 -20.13 -3.80 -6.22
N GLN A 122 -20.26 -4.29 -5.00
CA GLN A 122 -20.67 -5.67 -4.70
C GLN A 122 -22.18 -5.91 -4.81
N GLY A 123 -22.97 -4.87 -5.10
CA GLY A 123 -24.43 -4.96 -5.22
C GLY A 123 -25.14 -5.17 -3.88
N LEU A 124 -24.51 -4.83 -2.75
CA LEU A 124 -25.12 -4.93 -1.42
C LEU A 124 -26.18 -3.85 -1.20
N PHE A 125 -25.99 -2.71 -1.86
CA PHE A 125 -26.94 -1.62 -1.95
C PHE A 125 -27.32 -1.42 -3.42
N SER A 126 -28.56 -1.00 -3.65
CA SER A 126 -29.06 -0.64 -4.96
C SER A 126 -29.68 0.73 -4.86
N MET A 127 -29.27 1.63 -5.74
CA MET A 127 -29.86 2.96 -5.85
C MET A 127 -30.79 2.99 -7.05
N SER A 128 -31.99 3.54 -6.88
CA SER A 128 -32.87 3.89 -7.98
C SER A 128 -32.64 5.36 -8.35
N GLY A 129 -32.12 5.64 -9.55
CA GLY A 129 -32.01 7.01 -10.06
C GLY A 129 -30.58 7.49 -10.33
N GLU A 130 -30.25 8.67 -9.81
CA GLU A 130 -28.99 9.38 -10.06
C GLU A 130 -27.75 8.62 -9.57
N ALA A 131 -26.57 9.05 -10.04
CA ALA A 131 -25.30 8.52 -9.56
C ALA A 131 -25.16 8.80 -8.06
N PRO A 132 -24.57 7.87 -7.27
CA PRO A 132 -24.43 8.06 -5.83
C PRO A 132 -23.58 9.28 -5.49
N ALA A 133 -24.05 10.03 -4.49
CA ALA A 133 -23.34 11.16 -3.91
C ALA A 133 -22.38 10.70 -2.79
N GLU A 134 -21.57 11.63 -2.28
CA GLU A 134 -20.64 11.36 -1.18
C GLU A 134 -21.37 10.83 0.05
N GLU A 135 -22.53 11.41 0.36
CA GLU A 135 -23.35 11.06 1.52
C GLU A 135 -23.88 9.63 1.44
N ASP A 136 -24.20 9.15 0.23
CA ASP A 136 -24.64 7.78 0.00
C ASP A 136 -23.52 6.79 0.33
N PHE A 137 -22.30 7.07 -0.15
CA PHE A 137 -21.14 6.23 0.16
C PHE A 137 -20.85 6.20 1.66
N LEU A 138 -20.90 7.36 2.33
CA LEU A 138 -20.71 7.40 3.77
C LEU A 138 -21.80 6.61 4.52
N PHE A 139 -23.06 6.71 4.09
CA PHE A 139 -24.16 5.97 4.70
C PHE A 139 -24.03 4.45 4.51
N PHE A 140 -23.73 3.99 3.29
CA PHE A 140 -23.52 2.56 3.00
C PHE A 140 -22.33 2.00 3.77
N GLY A 141 -21.24 2.77 3.84
CA GLY A 141 -20.07 2.42 4.63
C GLY A 141 -20.38 2.23 6.11
N GLU A 142 -21.08 3.18 6.71
CA GLU A 142 -21.48 3.09 8.12
C GLU A 142 -22.38 1.88 8.37
N SER A 143 -23.31 1.62 7.45
CA SER A 143 -24.21 0.46 7.52
C SER A 143 -23.43 -0.85 7.53
N GLU A 144 -22.41 -0.99 6.69
CA GLU A 144 -21.54 -2.18 6.66
C GLU A 144 -20.66 -2.28 7.92
N MET A 145 -20.12 -1.15 8.39
CA MET A 145 -19.28 -1.10 9.59
C MET A 145 -20.04 -1.54 10.86
N MET A 146 -21.36 -1.32 10.93
CA MET A 146 -22.19 -1.81 12.04
C MET A 146 -22.16 -3.33 12.18
N PHE A 147 -21.96 -4.08 11.08
CA PHE A 147 -21.79 -5.54 11.13
C PHE A 147 -20.41 -5.98 11.60
N LEU A 148 -19.42 -5.08 11.60
CA LEU A 148 -18.07 -5.37 12.10
C LEU A 148 -17.96 -5.31 13.63
N LYS A 149 -19.02 -4.87 14.31
CA LYS A 149 -19.09 -4.80 15.77
C LYS A 149 -19.04 -6.17 16.43
N ASP A 150 -18.55 -6.20 17.66
CA ASP A 150 -18.46 -7.45 18.42
C ASP A 150 -19.86 -8.08 18.66
N GLY A 151 -19.89 -9.41 18.65
CA GLY A 151 -21.14 -10.17 18.81
C GLY A 151 -22.07 -10.20 17.59
N ASN A 152 -21.76 -9.52 16.48
CA ASN A 152 -22.57 -9.61 15.26
C ASN A 152 -22.33 -10.93 14.50
N GLN A 153 -23.40 -11.68 14.22
CA GLN A 153 -23.33 -12.96 13.51
C GLN A 153 -22.78 -12.88 12.09
N TYR A 154 -22.87 -11.72 11.42
CA TYR A 154 -22.40 -11.51 10.05
C TYR A 154 -20.99 -10.94 9.97
N ARG A 155 -20.35 -10.66 11.12
CA ARG A 155 -19.03 -9.99 11.20
C ARG A 155 -17.99 -10.61 10.28
N ASN A 156 -17.81 -11.92 10.36
CA ASN A 156 -16.77 -12.61 9.59
C ASN A 156 -17.03 -12.52 8.07
N GLU A 157 -18.30 -12.55 7.66
CA GLU A 157 -18.67 -12.47 6.25
C GLU A 157 -18.46 -11.05 5.70
N VAL A 158 -18.90 -10.02 6.43
CA VAL A 158 -18.67 -8.61 6.05
C VAL A 158 -17.18 -8.29 6.04
N ALA A 159 -16.44 -8.73 7.05
CA ALA A 159 -15.00 -8.52 7.11
C ALA A 159 -14.24 -9.23 5.97
N ARG A 160 -14.71 -10.41 5.54
CA ARG A 160 -14.16 -11.12 4.37
C ARG A 160 -14.45 -10.38 3.07
N ARG A 161 -15.66 -9.83 2.90
CA ARG A 161 -16.06 -9.05 1.71
C ARG A 161 -15.31 -7.74 1.58
N HIS A 162 -14.97 -7.12 2.71
CA HIS A 162 -14.25 -5.84 2.76
C HIS A 162 -12.77 -6.00 3.15
N SER A 163 -12.20 -7.20 3.06
CA SER A 163 -10.87 -7.49 3.62
C SER A 163 -9.76 -6.61 3.05
N THR A 164 -9.84 -6.26 1.76
CA THR A 164 -8.88 -5.37 1.11
C THR A 164 -8.99 -3.94 1.63
N VAL A 165 -10.21 -3.41 1.74
CA VAL A 165 -10.47 -2.05 2.26
C VAL A 165 -10.04 -1.96 3.73
N ILE A 166 -10.49 -2.91 4.56
CA ILE A 166 -10.12 -3.00 5.97
C ILE A 166 -8.60 -3.10 6.13
N GLY A 167 -7.97 -4.02 5.39
CA GLY A 167 -6.52 -4.22 5.43
C GLY A 167 -5.74 -2.95 5.07
N PHE A 168 -6.16 -2.24 4.02
CA PHE A 168 -5.56 -0.98 3.60
C PHE A 168 -5.61 0.07 4.71
N HIS A 169 -6.80 0.39 5.24
CA HIS A 169 -6.91 1.44 6.27
C HIS A 169 -6.28 1.04 7.60
N TYR A 170 -6.37 -0.23 8.01
CA TYR A 170 -5.77 -0.66 9.28
C TYR A 170 -4.25 -0.63 9.20
N THR A 171 -3.67 -1.00 8.05
CA THR A 171 -2.23 -0.86 7.81
C THR A 171 -1.81 0.61 7.83
N ALA A 172 -2.56 1.47 7.13
CA ALA A 172 -2.27 2.91 7.09
C ALA A 172 -2.44 3.58 8.46
N ALA A 173 -3.28 3.03 9.33
CA ALA A 173 -3.41 3.46 10.72
C ALA A 173 -2.32 2.91 11.65
N GLY A 174 -1.37 2.12 11.14
CA GLY A 174 -0.29 1.54 11.95
C GLY A 174 -0.76 0.47 12.94
N MET A 175 -1.90 -0.18 12.69
CA MET A 175 -2.39 -1.24 13.58
C MET A 175 -1.48 -2.47 13.54
N PRO A 176 -0.99 -2.96 14.70
CA PRO A 176 -0.18 -4.17 14.78
C PRO A 176 -0.90 -5.41 14.23
N GLY A 177 -0.19 -6.26 13.47
CA GLY A 177 -0.76 -7.48 12.86
C GLY A 177 -1.54 -7.23 11.57
N TYR A 178 -1.74 -5.97 11.19
CA TYR A 178 -2.27 -5.54 9.90
C TYR A 178 -1.19 -5.00 8.97
N THR A 179 0.02 -4.73 9.48
CA THR A 179 1.17 -4.30 8.70
C THR A 179 1.50 -5.32 7.60
N LEU A 180 1.20 -4.96 6.35
CA LEU A 180 1.57 -5.74 5.18
C LEU A 180 3.11 -5.72 5.04
N GLN A 181 3.75 -6.88 5.16
CA GLN A 181 5.09 -7.04 4.59
C GLN A 181 4.97 -7.09 3.05
N PRO A 182 5.91 -6.48 2.30
CA PRO A 182 5.96 -6.60 0.85
C PRO A 182 5.92 -8.08 0.43
N GLY A 183 4.99 -8.45 -0.46
CA GLY A 183 4.80 -9.84 -0.90
C GLY A 183 3.85 -10.71 -0.06
N MET A 184 3.30 -10.22 1.06
CA MET A 184 2.29 -10.93 1.86
C MET A 184 0.89 -10.32 1.74
N LEU A 185 0.29 -10.39 0.56
CA LEU A 185 -1.18 -10.31 0.41
C LEU A 185 -1.92 -11.53 1.03
N ARG A 186 -1.21 -12.43 1.74
CA ARG A 186 -1.75 -13.69 2.24
C ARG A 186 -1.28 -14.01 3.66
N ARG A 187 -1.79 -13.29 4.64
CA ARG A 187 -2.08 -13.84 5.98
C ARG A 187 -2.97 -12.86 6.74
N HIS A 188 -4.22 -12.76 6.32
CA HIS A 188 -5.27 -12.28 7.21
C HIS A 188 -5.43 -13.34 8.30
N SER A 189 -4.84 -13.12 9.48
CA SER A 189 -5.14 -13.95 10.64
C SER A 189 -6.63 -13.77 10.97
N SER A 190 -7.24 -14.83 11.48
CA SER A 190 -8.67 -14.99 11.73
C SER A 190 -9.31 -13.98 12.71
N SER A 191 -8.56 -13.01 13.21
CA SER A 191 -9.07 -11.89 14.00
C SER A 191 -9.20 -10.65 13.11
N LEU A 192 -10.05 -10.73 12.07
CA LEU A 192 -10.45 -9.58 11.27
C LEU A 192 -10.91 -8.48 12.24
N GLY A 193 -10.10 -7.44 12.35
CA GLY A 193 -10.01 -6.61 13.53
C GLY A 193 -11.31 -5.88 13.71
N ARG A 194 -11.86 -5.96 14.92
CA ARG A 194 -13.17 -5.40 15.22
C ARG A 194 -13.12 -3.90 14.93
N ILE A 195 -14.23 -3.32 14.53
CA ILE A 195 -14.25 -1.88 14.25
C ILE A 195 -13.92 -1.08 15.52
N GLU A 196 -14.27 -1.60 16.68
CA GLU A 196 -13.91 -1.08 17.99
C GLU A 196 -12.39 -1.01 18.20
N ASP A 197 -11.65 -2.06 17.81
CA ASP A 197 -10.19 -2.08 17.94
C ASP A 197 -9.53 -0.96 17.11
N PHE A 198 -10.07 -0.69 15.92
CA PHE A 198 -9.61 0.39 15.07
C PHE A 198 -9.93 1.77 15.66
N VAL A 199 -11.15 1.96 16.17
CA VAL A 199 -11.57 3.22 16.81
C VAL A 199 -10.73 3.50 18.06
N ASP A 200 -10.53 2.49 18.91
CA ASP A 200 -9.70 2.60 20.12
C ASP A 200 -8.25 2.93 19.79
N HIS A 201 -7.71 2.30 18.75
CA HIS A 201 -6.36 2.58 18.24
C HIS A 201 -6.21 4.03 17.77
N LEU A 202 -7.16 4.52 16.97
CA LEU A 202 -7.16 5.92 16.52
C LEU A 202 -7.25 6.91 17.69
N ALA A 203 -8.11 6.61 18.68
CA ALA A 203 -8.22 7.43 19.88
C ALA A 203 -6.91 7.46 20.68
N ALA A 204 -6.26 6.31 20.86
CA ALA A 204 -4.96 6.22 21.53
C ALA A 204 -3.88 7.00 20.78
N CYS A 205 -3.85 6.92 19.44
CA CYS A 205 -2.91 7.68 18.63
C CYS A 205 -3.15 9.18 18.69
N GLN A 206 -4.40 9.63 18.75
CA GLN A 206 -4.73 11.04 18.93
C GLN A 206 -4.26 11.53 20.31
N GLN A 207 -4.53 10.78 21.37
CA GLN A 207 -4.05 11.11 22.73
C GLN A 207 -2.52 11.23 22.79
N ARG A 208 -1.77 10.35 22.12
CA ARG A 208 -0.30 10.43 22.05
C ARG A 208 0.20 11.68 21.31
N ARG A 209 -0.56 12.21 20.34
CA ARG A 209 -0.24 13.46 19.64
C ARG A 209 -0.52 14.68 20.50
N ASP A 210 -1.61 14.65 21.26
CA ASP A 210 -2.08 15.76 22.09
C ASP A 210 -1.37 15.83 23.44
N ALA A 211 -0.71 14.73 23.87
CA ALA A 211 0.04 14.69 25.11
C ALA A 211 1.16 15.76 25.12
N PRO A 212 1.21 16.64 26.14
CA PRO A 212 2.28 17.61 26.26
C PRO A 212 3.62 16.88 26.35
N THR A 213 4.59 17.32 25.56
CA THR A 213 5.95 16.78 25.59
C THR A 213 6.63 17.24 26.88
N GLU A 214 6.31 16.61 28.01
CA GLU A 214 6.97 16.90 29.27
C GLU A 214 8.43 16.39 29.21
N GLY A 215 9.38 17.33 29.23
CA GLY A 215 10.74 17.07 29.70
C GLY A 215 11.81 16.63 28.69
N ARG A 216 11.63 16.79 27.38
CA ARG A 216 12.73 16.55 26.42
C ARG A 216 13.50 17.84 26.12
N SER A 217 14.67 18.00 26.76
CA SER A 217 15.70 18.96 26.33
C SER A 217 15.95 18.84 24.81
N PRO A 218 16.28 19.95 24.11
CA PRO A 218 16.54 19.94 22.68
C PRO A 218 17.87 19.24 22.43
N SER A 219 17.84 17.93 22.25
CA SER A 219 19.00 17.14 21.88
C SER A 219 18.61 16.21 20.74
N ALA A 220 19.10 16.60 19.57
CA ALA A 220 19.00 15.96 18.26
C ALA A 220 17.59 15.99 17.61
N PRO A 221 17.50 16.39 16.32
CA PRO A 221 16.29 16.13 15.55
C PRO A 221 16.05 14.62 15.53
N PRO A 222 14.79 14.14 15.60
CA PRO A 222 14.52 12.77 15.23
C PRO A 222 15.04 12.56 13.81
N SER A 223 15.98 11.62 13.70
CA SER A 223 16.68 11.24 12.49
C SER A 223 15.70 11.14 11.32
N SER A 224 16.04 11.84 10.25
CA SER A 224 15.38 11.87 8.96
C SER A 224 15.03 10.46 8.49
N GLN A 225 13.74 10.15 8.42
CA GLN A 225 13.21 9.08 7.59
C GLN A 225 11.96 9.58 6.86
N CYS A 226 12.17 10.64 6.09
CA CYS A 226 11.35 10.98 4.93
C CYS A 226 12.34 11.31 3.83
N THR A 227 13.02 10.27 3.34
CA THR A 227 13.84 10.38 2.13
C THR A 227 13.09 9.64 1.05
N LEU A 228 12.22 10.36 0.35
CA LEU A 228 11.83 9.96 -1.01
C LEU A 228 13.01 10.37 -1.90
N THR A 229 13.96 9.45 -2.10
CA THR A 229 14.97 9.53 -3.16
C THR A 229 14.48 8.80 -4.37
#